data_AF-W9QKH1-F1
#
_entry.id   AF-W9QKH1-F1
#
_cell.length_a   1.000
_cell.length_b   1.000
_cell.length_c   1.000
_cell.angle_alpha   90.00
_cell.angle_beta   90.00
_cell.angle_gamma   90.00
#
_symmetry.space_group_name_H-M   'P 1'
#
loop_
_entity.id
_entity.type
_entity.pdbx_description
1 polymer ?
#
loop_
_entity_poly.entity_id
_entity_poly.type
_entity_poly.pdbx_seq_one_letter_code
_entity_poly.pdbx_strand_id
1 'polypeptide(L)'
;MADSAVARPLKIITGADSFGCDLKDALVAHLKTLNIEVEDLGTSSYYSVAAEVGRRVSSAATDANSHAETRGLVACGTGVGVGMMANKFPGVFAATCLSTSEALNARSINNSNILAVSGMSTPPQSAIEILDTWLNTPFKSPCPASGSKPWPEEIESFLDNSMTEMPKIGGLIPSEDSKCSICCLIKNRELNPIDIIPGGSMKIVRETPTSAFVRFKAGSVEPAHHHTFGHDLVVIEGKKTVWNLSKKERFDLTVGDYLFTPAGDVHRVQYHEETEFFIKWDGHWDMFFDEDLETAKKAIEKESENGPK
;
A
#
# COMPACT_ATOMS: atom_id res chain seq x y z
N MET A 1 -14.21 -18.56 -31.97
CA MET A 1 -12.79 -18.93 -32.14
C MET A 1 -12.16 -18.76 -30.78
N ALA A 2 -11.86 -19.87 -30.10
CA ALA A 2 -11.29 -19.84 -28.76
C ALA A 2 -9.85 -19.35 -28.86
N ASP A 3 -9.55 -18.28 -28.13
CA ASP A 3 -8.23 -17.70 -27.99
C ASP A 3 -7.33 -18.74 -27.30
N SER A 4 -6.43 -19.38 -28.05
CA SER A 4 -5.48 -20.32 -27.47
C SER A 4 -4.42 -19.51 -26.72
N ALA A 5 -4.67 -19.24 -25.44
CA ALA A 5 -3.68 -18.66 -24.56
C ALA A 5 -2.38 -19.47 -24.67
N VAL A 6 -1.34 -18.85 -25.20
CA VAL A 6 0.00 -19.44 -25.29
C VAL A 6 0.40 -19.80 -23.85
N ALA A 7 0.56 -21.10 -23.57
CA ALA A 7 0.92 -21.59 -22.25
C ALA A 7 2.25 -20.93 -21.83
N ARG A 8 2.22 -20.15 -20.74
CA ARG A 8 3.43 -19.52 -20.21
C ARG A 8 4.37 -20.63 -19.72
N PRO A 9 5.69 -20.50 -19.93
CA PRO A 9 6.64 -21.41 -19.30
C PRO A 9 6.41 -21.46 -17.79
N LEU A 10 6.54 -22.65 -17.21
CA LEU A 10 6.34 -22.87 -15.78
C LEU A 10 7.68 -22.77 -15.03
N LYS A 11 7.68 -22.03 -13.93
CA LYS A 11 8.76 -21.96 -12.95
C LYS A 11 8.30 -22.50 -11.61
N ILE A 12 9.09 -23.38 -11.00
CA ILE A 12 8.86 -23.92 -9.66
C ILE A 12 9.86 -23.33 -8.68
N ILE A 13 9.38 -22.71 -7.61
CA ILE A 13 10.20 -22.30 -6.46
C ILE A 13 10.04 -23.36 -5.37
N THR A 14 11.15 -23.88 -4.85
CA THR A 14 11.10 -25.00 -3.91
C THR A 14 12.01 -24.84 -2.70
N GLY A 15 11.68 -25.55 -1.64
CA GLY A 15 12.51 -25.66 -0.45
C GLY A 15 11.90 -26.62 0.57
N ALA A 16 12.72 -27.05 1.53
CA ALA A 16 12.31 -28.06 2.51
C ALA A 16 12.91 -27.82 3.90
N ASP A 17 12.37 -28.51 4.90
CA ASP A 17 13.11 -28.77 6.12
C ASP A 17 13.93 -30.05 6.04
N SER A 18 14.67 -30.36 7.11
CA SER A 18 15.53 -31.54 7.16
C SER A 18 14.79 -32.86 6.97
N PHE A 19 13.49 -32.93 7.28
CA PHE A 19 12.68 -34.13 7.11
C PHE A 19 12.10 -34.26 5.70
N GLY A 20 12.06 -33.19 4.92
CA GLY A 20 11.58 -33.17 3.54
C GLY A 20 12.67 -33.10 2.47
N CYS A 21 13.94 -32.88 2.86
CA CYS A 21 15.05 -32.59 1.95
C CYS A 21 15.22 -33.65 0.85
N ASP A 22 15.35 -34.92 1.22
CA ASP A 22 15.57 -36.02 0.27
C ASP A 22 14.42 -36.15 -0.74
N LEU A 23 13.18 -35.96 -0.27
CA LEU A 23 11.99 -36.01 -1.13
C LEU A 23 11.96 -34.81 -2.09
N LYS A 24 12.26 -33.60 -1.61
CA LYS A 24 12.40 -32.40 -2.45
C LYS A 24 13.45 -32.64 -3.53
N ASP A 25 14.62 -33.16 -3.18
CA ASP A 25 15.71 -33.39 -4.15
C ASP A 25 15.30 -34.36 -5.26
N ALA A 26 14.59 -35.44 -4.91
CA ALA A 26 14.03 -36.38 -5.89
C ALA A 26 13.03 -35.70 -6.84
N LEU A 27 12.15 -34.84 -6.31
CA LEU A 27 11.18 -34.09 -7.11
C LEU A 27 11.85 -33.02 -7.99
N VAL A 28 12.88 -32.35 -7.49
CA VAL A 28 13.68 -31.39 -8.28
C VAL A 28 14.37 -32.09 -9.44
N ALA A 29 14.93 -33.28 -9.22
CA ALA A 29 15.51 -34.08 -10.28
C ALA A 29 14.47 -34.42 -11.36
N HIS A 30 13.27 -34.85 -10.95
CA HIS A 30 12.16 -35.14 -11.86
C HIS A 30 11.72 -33.90 -12.66
N LEU A 31 11.51 -32.75 -12.01
CA LEU A 31 11.14 -31.50 -12.68
C LEU A 31 12.14 -31.08 -13.75
N LYS A 32 13.45 -31.30 -13.52
CA LYS A 32 14.50 -31.04 -14.50
C LYS A 32 14.38 -31.93 -15.74
N THR A 33 13.92 -33.19 -15.59
CA THR A 33 13.66 -34.07 -16.74
C THR A 33 12.50 -33.58 -17.61
N LEU A 34 11.56 -32.85 -17.01
CA LEU A 34 10.43 -32.20 -17.70
C LEU A 34 10.81 -30.83 -18.30
N ASN A 35 12.07 -30.41 -18.19
CA ASN A 35 12.57 -29.12 -18.66
C ASN A 35 11.82 -27.92 -18.04
N ILE A 36 11.38 -28.06 -16.79
CA ILE A 36 10.75 -27.01 -15.98
C ILE A 36 11.86 -26.23 -15.26
N GLU A 37 11.77 -24.89 -15.25
CA GLU A 37 12.71 -24.06 -14.48
C GLU A 37 12.47 -24.28 -12.98
N VAL A 38 13.53 -24.61 -12.24
CA VAL A 38 13.45 -24.82 -10.79
C VAL A 38 14.41 -23.89 -10.07
N GLU A 39 13.87 -23.08 -9.16
CA GLU A 39 14.63 -22.31 -8.20
C GLU A 39 14.55 -22.96 -6.82
N ASP A 40 15.65 -23.60 -6.42
CA ASP A 40 15.76 -24.32 -5.16
C ASP A 40 16.38 -23.43 -4.09
N LEU A 41 15.59 -23.07 -3.09
CA LEU A 41 15.99 -22.27 -1.93
C LEU A 41 16.74 -23.11 -0.87
N GLY A 42 16.87 -24.41 -1.10
CA GLY A 42 17.59 -25.34 -0.24
C GLY A 42 16.78 -25.76 0.97
N THR A 43 17.51 -26.06 2.04
CA THR A 43 16.97 -26.65 3.26
C THR A 43 17.18 -25.72 4.45
N SER A 44 16.10 -25.39 5.15
CA SER A 44 16.10 -24.52 6.35
C SER A 44 14.97 -24.91 7.28
N SER A 45 14.68 -24.12 8.32
CA SER A 45 13.49 -24.37 9.15
C SER A 45 12.22 -24.29 8.30
N TYR A 46 11.24 -25.15 8.61
CA TYR A 46 9.99 -25.24 7.84
C TYR A 46 9.29 -23.88 7.71
N TYR A 47 9.35 -23.05 8.75
CA TYR A 47 8.69 -21.74 8.78
C TYR A 47 9.47 -20.66 8.02
N SER A 48 10.78 -20.80 7.86
CA SER A 48 11.58 -19.83 7.10
C SER A 48 11.50 -20.12 5.60
N VAL A 49 11.77 -21.37 5.21
CA VAL A 49 11.84 -21.74 3.79
C VAL A 49 10.47 -21.65 3.12
N ALA A 50 9.42 -22.16 3.76
CA ALA A 50 8.08 -22.12 3.18
C ALA A 50 7.50 -20.70 3.16
N ALA A 51 7.92 -19.83 4.09
CA ALA A 51 7.55 -18.42 4.03
C ALA A 51 8.21 -17.71 2.83
N GLU A 52 9.46 -18.03 2.52
CA GLU A 52 10.13 -17.50 1.34
C GLU A 52 9.47 -18.00 0.04
N VAL A 53 9.19 -19.31 -0.06
CA VAL A 53 8.46 -19.87 -1.22
C VAL A 53 7.09 -19.18 -1.38
N GLY A 54 6.31 -19.10 -0.30
CA GLY A 54 5.01 -18.42 -0.30
C GLY A 54 5.09 -16.95 -0.74
N ARG A 55 6.07 -16.19 -0.22
CA ARG A 55 6.27 -14.79 -0.59
C ARG A 55 6.57 -14.62 -2.08
N ARG A 56 7.42 -15.47 -2.65
CA ARG A 56 7.80 -15.36 -4.06
C ARG A 56 6.67 -15.77 -5.00
N VAL A 57 5.93 -16.83 -4.67
CA VAL A 57 4.72 -17.22 -5.42
C VAL A 57 3.66 -16.13 -5.36
N SER A 58 3.42 -15.55 -4.18
CA SER A 58 2.51 -14.42 -3.98
C SER A 58 2.90 -13.20 -4.82
N SER A 59 4.19 -12.82 -4.80
CA SER A 59 4.69 -11.66 -5.53
C SER A 59 4.65 -11.86 -7.05
N ALA A 60 4.92 -13.08 -7.54
CA ALA A 60 4.85 -13.39 -8.96
C ALA A 60 3.41 -13.39 -9.49
N ALA A 61 2.42 -13.71 -8.65
CA ALA A 61 1.01 -13.68 -9.04
C ALA A 61 0.49 -12.26 -9.30
N THR A 62 1.11 -11.23 -8.72
CA THR A 62 0.72 -9.82 -8.92
C THR A 62 1.55 -9.10 -9.99
N ASP A 63 2.60 -9.73 -10.51
CA ASP A 63 3.44 -9.15 -11.57
C ASP A 63 2.81 -9.40 -12.95
N ALA A 64 2.16 -8.36 -13.48
CA ALA A 64 1.55 -8.38 -14.81
C ALA A 64 2.57 -8.57 -15.96
N ASN A 65 3.85 -8.34 -15.70
CA ASN A 65 4.93 -8.50 -16.70
C ASN A 65 5.63 -9.86 -16.60
N SER A 66 5.20 -10.76 -15.71
CA SER A 66 5.83 -12.07 -15.59
C SER A 66 5.61 -12.91 -16.85
N HIS A 67 6.71 -13.24 -17.52
CA HIS A 67 6.72 -14.11 -18.70
C HIS A 67 6.47 -15.60 -18.36
N ALA A 68 6.56 -15.98 -17.09
CA ALA A 68 6.39 -17.34 -16.62
C ALA A 68 5.28 -17.46 -15.57
N GLU A 69 4.57 -18.59 -15.55
CA GLU A 69 3.73 -18.95 -14.41
C GLU A 69 4.63 -19.45 -13.28
N THR A 70 4.54 -18.85 -12.09
CA THR A 70 5.34 -19.27 -10.93
C THR A 70 4.47 -20.06 -9.96
N ARG A 71 4.90 -21.28 -9.64
CA ARG A 71 4.28 -22.13 -8.63
C ARG A 71 5.31 -22.59 -7.60
N GLY A 72 4.86 -23.14 -6.48
CA GLY A 72 5.73 -23.62 -5.40
C GLY A 72 5.69 -25.13 -5.19
N LEU A 73 6.79 -25.66 -4.66
CA LEU A 73 6.88 -27.02 -4.14
C LEU A 73 7.58 -27.00 -2.78
N VAL A 74 6.94 -27.47 -1.72
CA VAL A 74 7.54 -27.51 -0.38
C VAL A 74 7.46 -28.89 0.24
N ALA A 75 8.47 -29.27 1.02
CA ALA A 75 8.49 -30.57 1.70
C ALA A 75 8.88 -30.42 3.17
N CYS A 76 8.21 -31.17 4.03
CA CYS A 76 8.66 -31.42 5.40
C CYS A 76 8.22 -32.81 5.85
N GLY A 77 8.39 -33.14 7.13
CA GLY A 77 8.00 -34.44 7.67
C GLY A 77 6.56 -34.85 7.32
N THR A 78 5.57 -33.96 7.50
CA THR A 78 4.15 -34.23 7.20
C THR A 78 3.59 -33.45 6.01
N GLY A 79 4.34 -32.50 5.46
CA GLY A 79 3.86 -31.51 4.48
C GLY A 79 2.95 -30.41 5.07
N VAL A 80 2.29 -30.66 6.20
CA VAL A 80 1.31 -29.73 6.79
C VAL A 80 1.95 -28.41 7.25
N GLY A 81 3.08 -28.47 7.97
CA GLY A 81 3.72 -27.28 8.54
C GLY A 81 4.20 -26.29 7.48
N VAL A 82 4.81 -26.79 6.41
CA VAL A 82 5.24 -25.96 5.27
C VAL A 82 4.05 -25.43 4.50
N GLY A 83 2.98 -26.22 4.32
CA GLY A 83 1.73 -25.76 3.69
C GLY A 83 1.08 -24.63 4.48
N MET A 84 0.96 -24.76 5.81
CA MET A 84 0.42 -23.71 6.69
C MET A 84 1.23 -22.42 6.60
N MET A 85 2.57 -22.52 6.57
CA MET A 85 3.43 -21.35 6.50
C MET A 85 3.35 -20.65 5.14
N ALA A 86 3.37 -21.42 4.04
CA ALA A 86 3.26 -20.86 2.70
C ALA A 86 1.95 -20.09 2.50
N ASN A 87 0.84 -20.61 3.04
CA ASN A 87 -0.49 -19.98 3.02
C ASN A 87 -0.59 -18.66 3.81
N LYS A 88 0.47 -18.19 4.50
CA LYS A 88 0.46 -16.89 5.19
C LYS A 88 0.56 -15.70 4.23
N PHE A 89 0.85 -15.94 2.95
CA PHE A 89 1.04 -14.88 1.96
C PHE A 89 -0.20 -14.73 1.08
N PRO A 90 -0.66 -13.50 0.80
CA PRO A 90 -1.85 -13.27 -0.01
C PRO A 90 -1.78 -13.95 -1.39
N GLY A 91 -2.88 -14.56 -1.82
CA GLY A 91 -2.94 -15.26 -3.10
C GLY A 91 -2.16 -16.57 -3.15
N VAL A 92 -1.63 -17.06 -2.03
CA VAL A 92 -1.07 -18.41 -1.94
C VAL A 92 -2.16 -19.40 -1.51
N PHE A 93 -2.25 -20.48 -2.27
CA PHE A 93 -3.13 -21.62 -2.03
C PHE A 93 -2.29 -22.89 -2.03
N ALA A 94 -1.57 -23.12 -0.92
CA ALA A 94 -0.76 -24.30 -0.71
C ALA A 94 -1.63 -25.48 -0.24
N ALA A 95 -1.51 -26.62 -0.92
CA ALA A 95 -2.23 -27.85 -0.58
C ALA A 95 -1.24 -28.96 -0.21
N THR A 96 -1.48 -29.63 0.92
CA THR A 96 -0.75 -30.85 1.27
C THR A 96 -1.42 -32.05 0.63
N CYS A 97 -0.70 -32.80 -0.20
CA CYS A 97 -1.23 -33.97 -0.89
C CYS A 97 -0.38 -35.20 -0.56
N LEU A 98 -1.05 -36.26 -0.14
CA LEU A 98 -0.47 -37.58 0.16
C LEU A 98 -0.82 -38.61 -0.93
N SER A 99 -1.69 -38.25 -1.88
CA SER A 99 -2.15 -39.10 -2.97
C SER A 99 -2.46 -38.31 -4.24
N THR A 100 -2.50 -38.99 -5.40
CA THR A 100 -2.84 -38.39 -6.70
C THR A 100 -4.28 -37.87 -6.75
N SER A 101 -5.20 -38.52 -6.02
CA SER A 101 -6.60 -38.06 -5.90
C SER A 101 -6.71 -36.73 -5.17
N GLU A 102 -5.91 -36.52 -4.12
CA GLU A 102 -5.81 -35.23 -3.42
C GLU A 102 -5.17 -34.16 -4.30
N ALA A 103 -4.14 -34.51 -5.08
CA ALA A 103 -3.52 -33.59 -6.04
C ALA A 103 -4.51 -33.11 -7.12
N LEU A 104 -5.32 -34.03 -7.66
CA LEU A 104 -6.40 -33.72 -8.61
C LEU A 104 -7.39 -32.74 -7.99
N ASN A 105 -7.90 -33.06 -6.80
CA ASN A 105 -8.86 -32.21 -6.09
C ASN A 105 -8.27 -30.83 -5.79
N ALA A 106 -7.04 -30.76 -5.29
CA ALA A 106 -6.36 -29.53 -4.92
C ALA A 106 -6.15 -28.58 -6.12
N ARG A 107 -5.90 -29.10 -7.32
CA ARG A 107 -5.79 -28.28 -8.53
C ARG A 107 -7.15 -27.90 -9.09
N SER A 108 -8.06 -28.85 -9.20
CA SER A 108 -9.39 -28.62 -9.76
C SER A 108 -10.20 -27.62 -8.94
N ILE A 109 -10.19 -27.76 -7.61
CA ILE A 109 -11.10 -27.02 -6.72
C ILE A 109 -10.43 -25.76 -6.19
N ASN A 110 -9.17 -25.83 -5.78
CA ASN A 110 -8.52 -24.73 -5.07
C ASN A 110 -7.58 -23.92 -5.96
N ASN A 111 -7.40 -24.34 -7.22
CA ASN A 111 -6.35 -23.84 -8.10
C ASN A 111 -5.00 -23.72 -7.38
N SER A 112 -4.66 -24.70 -6.52
CA SER A 112 -3.52 -24.61 -5.63
C SER A 112 -2.23 -24.28 -6.38
N ASN A 113 -1.53 -23.23 -5.96
CA ASN A 113 -0.31 -22.75 -6.61
C ASN A 113 0.96 -23.18 -5.87
N ILE A 114 0.83 -23.89 -4.75
CA ILE A 114 1.94 -24.55 -4.07
C ILE A 114 1.53 -25.98 -3.70
N LEU A 115 2.36 -26.95 -4.06
CA LEU A 115 2.23 -28.34 -3.61
C LEU A 115 3.09 -28.55 -2.36
N ALA A 116 2.50 -29.10 -1.30
CA ALA A 116 3.21 -29.54 -0.11
C ALA A 116 3.20 -31.08 -0.03
N VAL A 117 4.36 -31.68 0.21
CA VAL A 117 4.53 -33.15 0.29
C VAL A 117 5.13 -33.60 1.61
N SER A 118 4.82 -34.84 2.00
CA SER A 118 5.23 -35.47 3.26
C SER A 118 6.44 -36.37 3.07
N GLY A 119 7.59 -35.98 3.60
CA GLY A 119 8.81 -36.79 3.62
C GLY A 119 8.70 -38.08 4.44
N MET A 120 7.79 -38.13 5.44
CA MET A 120 7.60 -39.31 6.28
C MET A 120 6.54 -40.28 5.73
N SER A 121 5.57 -39.78 4.95
CA SER A 121 4.40 -40.58 4.53
C SER A 121 4.38 -40.88 3.04
N THR A 122 5.15 -40.16 2.22
CA THR A 122 5.08 -40.26 0.76
C THR A 122 6.42 -40.76 0.20
N PRO A 123 6.47 -41.99 -0.34
CA PRO A 123 7.66 -42.48 -1.04
C PRO A 123 7.98 -41.64 -2.29
N PRO A 124 9.26 -41.54 -2.72
CA PRO A 124 9.66 -40.73 -3.87
C PRO A 124 8.87 -40.99 -5.15
N GLN A 125 8.61 -42.26 -5.48
CA GLN A 125 7.85 -42.62 -6.68
C GLN A 125 6.40 -42.11 -6.62
N SER A 126 5.74 -42.26 -5.47
CA SER A 126 4.39 -41.75 -5.27
C SER A 126 4.37 -40.21 -5.25
N ALA A 127 5.40 -39.57 -4.71
CA ALA A 127 5.51 -38.11 -4.74
C ALA A 127 5.68 -37.57 -6.17
N ILE A 128 6.41 -38.29 -7.03
CA ILE A 128 6.51 -37.97 -8.46
C ILE A 128 5.13 -38.06 -9.11
N GLU A 129 4.37 -39.14 -8.87
CA GLU A 129 3.01 -39.29 -9.40
C GLU A 129 2.07 -38.17 -8.92
N ILE A 130 2.16 -37.79 -7.64
CA ILE A 130 1.42 -36.67 -7.04
C ILE A 130 1.79 -35.35 -7.74
N LEU A 131 3.08 -35.09 -7.91
CA LEU A 131 3.58 -33.88 -8.55
C LEU A 131 3.12 -33.81 -10.01
N ASP A 132 3.28 -34.87 -10.79
CA ASP A 132 2.85 -34.92 -12.18
C ASP A 132 1.35 -34.71 -12.30
N THR A 133 0.58 -35.34 -11.44
CA THR A 133 -0.87 -35.14 -11.38
C THR A 133 -1.20 -33.68 -11.10
N TRP A 134 -0.55 -33.07 -10.11
CA TRP A 134 -0.76 -31.68 -9.75
C TRP A 134 -0.34 -30.68 -10.85
N LEU A 135 0.77 -30.95 -11.55
CA LEU A 135 1.23 -30.11 -12.65
C LEU A 135 0.25 -30.12 -13.82
N ASN A 136 -0.25 -31.31 -14.16
CA ASN A 136 -1.05 -31.56 -15.35
C ASN A 136 -2.55 -31.33 -15.17
N THR A 137 -3.04 -31.07 -13.96
CA THR A 137 -4.47 -30.88 -13.68
C THR A 137 -4.88 -29.41 -13.85
N PRO A 138 -5.76 -29.09 -14.82
CA PRO A 138 -6.32 -27.75 -14.99
C PRO A 138 -7.27 -27.36 -13.84
N PHE A 139 -7.43 -26.07 -13.62
CA PHE A 139 -8.46 -25.57 -12.72
C PHE A 139 -9.87 -25.93 -13.25
N LYS A 140 -10.80 -26.25 -12.35
CA LYS A 140 -12.17 -26.70 -12.65
C LYS A 140 -12.27 -27.95 -13.54
N SER A 141 -11.21 -28.75 -13.66
CA SER A 141 -11.30 -30.02 -14.39
C SER A 141 -12.14 -31.06 -13.61
N PRO A 142 -12.72 -32.08 -14.27
CA PRO A 142 -13.28 -33.22 -13.54
C PRO A 142 -12.26 -33.84 -12.58
N CYS A 143 -12.67 -34.15 -11.35
CA CYS A 143 -11.80 -34.70 -10.31
C CYS A 143 -12.57 -35.69 -9.43
N PRO A 144 -11.91 -36.44 -8.54
CA PRO A 144 -12.59 -37.40 -7.67
C PRO A 144 -13.77 -36.80 -6.89
N ALA A 145 -13.64 -35.56 -6.39
CA ALA A 145 -14.70 -34.89 -5.65
C ALA A 145 -15.95 -34.54 -6.51
N SER A 146 -15.80 -34.36 -7.82
CA SER A 146 -16.94 -34.17 -8.74
C SER A 146 -17.52 -35.51 -9.24
N GLY A 147 -17.06 -36.64 -8.69
CA GLY A 147 -17.35 -37.96 -9.25
C GLY A 147 -16.75 -38.16 -10.64
N SER A 148 -15.63 -37.48 -10.94
CA SER A 148 -14.97 -37.43 -12.24
C SER A 148 -15.86 -36.93 -13.38
N LYS A 149 -16.80 -36.01 -13.07
CA LYS A 149 -17.67 -35.34 -14.04
C LYS A 149 -17.37 -33.84 -14.11
N PRO A 150 -17.76 -33.14 -15.19
CA PRO A 150 -17.73 -31.68 -15.22
C PRO A 150 -18.49 -31.07 -14.05
N TRP A 151 -18.05 -29.91 -13.58
CA TRP A 151 -18.73 -29.19 -12.52
C TRP A 151 -20.06 -28.63 -13.04
N PRO A 152 -21.14 -28.65 -12.23
CA PRO A 152 -22.33 -27.88 -12.54
C PRO A 152 -21.99 -26.39 -12.66
N GLU A 153 -22.72 -25.65 -13.51
CA GLU A 153 -22.48 -24.23 -13.77
C GLU A 153 -22.44 -23.38 -12.48
N GLU A 154 -23.31 -23.69 -11.51
CA GLU A 154 -23.31 -23.03 -10.20
C GLU A 154 -21.98 -23.21 -9.45
N ILE A 155 -21.39 -24.40 -9.51
CA ILE A 155 -20.10 -24.68 -8.87
C ILE A 155 -18.96 -24.05 -9.66
N GLU A 156 -19.00 -24.07 -11.00
CA GLU A 156 -17.99 -23.36 -11.80
C GLU A 156 -17.95 -21.87 -11.48
N SER A 157 -19.11 -21.23 -11.36
CA SER A 157 -19.23 -19.83 -10.96
C SER A 157 -18.69 -19.59 -9.54
N PHE A 158 -19.02 -20.47 -8.59
CA PHE A 158 -18.44 -20.43 -7.25
C PHE A 158 -16.90 -20.50 -7.28
N LEU A 159 -16.35 -21.43 -8.06
CA LEU A 159 -14.89 -21.62 -8.19
C LEU A 159 -14.23 -20.37 -8.80
N ASP A 160 -14.82 -19.76 -9.84
CA ASP A 160 -14.30 -18.53 -10.44
C ASP A 160 -14.29 -17.36 -9.45
N ASN A 161 -15.39 -17.17 -8.71
CA ASN A 161 -15.49 -16.12 -7.70
C ASN A 161 -14.50 -16.35 -6.55
N SER A 162 -14.27 -17.61 -6.16
CA SER A 162 -13.36 -17.96 -5.06
C SER A 162 -11.93 -17.45 -5.30
N MET A 163 -11.46 -17.45 -6.55
CA MET A 163 -10.11 -16.95 -6.89
C MET A 163 -9.95 -15.45 -6.66
N THR A 164 -11.05 -14.70 -6.68
CA THR A 164 -11.06 -13.25 -6.43
C THR A 164 -11.38 -12.94 -4.96
N GLU A 165 -12.22 -13.74 -4.32
CA GLU A 165 -12.70 -13.49 -2.96
C GLU A 165 -11.73 -14.01 -1.90
N MET A 166 -11.20 -15.24 -2.03
CA MET A 166 -10.31 -15.83 -1.03
C MET A 166 -9.06 -14.98 -0.72
N PRO A 167 -8.35 -14.38 -1.70
CA PRO A 167 -7.19 -13.54 -1.41
C PRO A 167 -7.51 -12.28 -0.60
N LYS A 168 -8.78 -11.84 -0.56
CA LYS A 168 -9.23 -10.68 0.22
C LYS A 168 -9.48 -11.06 1.69
N ILE A 169 -9.71 -12.34 1.99
CA ILE A 169 -9.97 -12.83 3.35
C ILE A 169 -8.69 -12.72 4.17
N GLY A 170 -8.76 -12.04 5.32
CA GLY A 170 -7.59 -11.77 6.16
C GLY A 170 -6.64 -10.72 5.60
N GLY A 171 -6.95 -10.12 4.44
CA GLY A 171 -6.33 -8.89 3.99
C GLY A 171 -6.57 -7.79 5.02
N LEU A 172 -5.56 -6.96 5.27
CA LEU A 172 -5.73 -5.78 6.10
C LEU A 172 -6.91 -4.98 5.53
N ILE A 173 -7.93 -4.71 6.34
CA ILE A 173 -8.82 -3.58 6.09
C ILE A 173 -7.86 -2.41 5.84
N PRO A 174 -7.96 -1.67 4.73
CA PRO A 174 -7.13 -0.50 4.56
C PRO A 174 -7.35 0.37 5.79
N SER A 175 -6.37 0.41 6.69
CA SER A 175 -6.35 1.50 7.65
C SER A 175 -6.17 2.72 6.77
N GLU A 176 -7.14 3.64 6.78
CA GLU A 176 -6.96 4.97 6.18
C GLU A 176 -5.77 5.72 6.82
N ASP A 177 -5.17 5.16 7.87
CA ASP A 177 -3.88 5.54 8.41
C ASP A 177 -2.71 5.00 7.60
N SER A 178 -2.04 5.95 6.95
CA SER A 178 -0.76 5.79 6.29
C SER A 178 0.25 5.08 7.20
N LYS A 179 1.01 4.10 6.68
CA LYS A 179 2.16 3.49 7.38
C LYS A 179 3.25 4.48 7.81
N CYS A 180 3.17 5.75 7.39
CA CYS A 180 4.11 6.78 7.78
C CYS A 180 3.75 7.34 9.16
N SER A 181 4.53 7.00 10.18
CA SER A 181 4.36 7.54 11.53
C SER A 181 4.40 9.07 11.56
N ILE A 182 5.20 9.69 10.68
CA ILE A 182 5.23 11.15 10.52
C ILE A 182 3.89 11.67 9.98
N CYS A 183 3.31 11.01 8.98
CA CYS A 183 1.99 11.39 8.46
C CYS A 183 0.88 11.20 9.50
N CYS A 184 0.94 10.15 10.33
CA CYS A 184 -0.02 9.99 11.45
C CYS A 184 0.11 11.11 12.49
N LEU A 185 1.34 11.54 12.80
CA LEU A 185 1.57 12.68 13.69
C LEU A 185 1.10 14.01 13.07
N ILE A 186 1.18 14.16 11.75
CA ILE A 186 0.65 15.33 11.03
C ILE A 186 -0.87 15.30 11.01
N LYS A 187 -1.49 14.18 10.62
CA LYS A 187 -2.95 14.01 10.53
C LYS A 187 -3.66 14.23 11.86
N ASN A 188 -3.07 13.73 12.94
CA ASN A 188 -3.65 13.83 14.29
C ASN A 188 -3.18 15.07 15.06
N ARG A 189 -2.63 16.08 14.36
CA ARG A 189 -2.21 17.32 14.99
C ARG A 189 -3.43 18.20 15.28
N GLU A 190 -3.71 18.43 16.56
CA GLU A 190 -4.70 19.40 16.98
C GLU A 190 -4.12 20.83 16.94
N LEU A 191 -4.81 21.73 16.23
CA LEU A 191 -4.53 23.17 16.20
C LEU A 191 -5.45 23.88 17.19
N ASN A 192 -4.91 24.84 17.93
CA ASN A 192 -5.68 25.66 18.86
C ASN A 192 -6.21 26.91 18.14
N PRO A 193 -7.46 27.36 18.37
CA PRO A 193 -7.96 28.61 17.81
C PRO A 193 -7.03 29.80 18.12
N ILE A 194 -6.93 30.74 17.18
CA ILE A 194 -6.28 32.04 17.38
C ILE A 194 -7.36 33.01 17.83
N ASP A 195 -7.38 33.36 19.12
CA ASP A 195 -8.46 34.17 19.72
C ASP A 195 -8.70 35.51 19.01
N ILE A 196 -7.65 36.08 18.41
CA ILE A 196 -7.66 37.41 17.79
C ILE A 196 -8.01 37.41 16.30
N ILE A 197 -8.07 36.25 15.61
CA ILE A 197 -8.45 36.20 14.18
C ILE A 197 -9.47 35.08 13.92
N PRO A 198 -10.73 35.44 13.56
CA PRO A 198 -11.75 34.46 13.22
C PRO A 198 -11.33 33.52 12.09
N GLY A 199 -11.51 32.22 12.33
CA GLY A 199 -11.19 31.17 11.36
C GLY A 199 -9.71 30.77 11.32
N GLY A 200 -8.85 31.42 12.12
CA GLY A 200 -7.45 31.04 12.31
C GLY A 200 -7.27 30.04 13.46
N SER A 201 -6.35 29.09 13.27
CA SER A 201 -5.89 28.17 14.30
C SER A 201 -4.39 27.94 14.17
N MET A 202 -3.69 27.74 15.28
CA MET A 202 -2.24 27.52 15.28
C MET A 202 -1.80 26.46 16.29
N LYS A 203 -0.62 25.89 16.02
CA LYS A 203 0.12 25.08 16.97
C LYS A 203 1.60 25.44 16.91
N ILE A 204 2.13 25.96 18.02
CA ILE A 204 3.57 26.16 18.19
C ILE A 204 4.24 24.77 18.23
N VAL A 205 5.23 24.57 17.38
CA VAL A 205 6.03 23.34 17.30
C VAL A 205 7.43 23.50 17.88
N ARG A 206 7.90 24.74 18.03
CA ARG A 206 9.18 25.09 18.65
C ARG A 206 9.10 26.52 19.19
N GLU A 207 9.74 26.78 20.32
CA GLU A 207 9.73 28.11 20.97
C GLU A 207 10.95 28.99 20.64
N THR A 208 12.08 28.45 20.16
CA THR A 208 13.27 29.29 19.86
C THR A 208 14.17 28.68 18.76
N PRO A 209 14.30 29.30 17.57
CA PRO A 209 13.38 30.33 17.07
C PRO A 209 11.96 29.78 17.02
N THR A 210 10.97 30.65 17.22
CA THR A 210 9.59 30.23 17.33
C THR A 210 9.09 29.78 15.96
N SER A 211 8.40 28.65 15.93
CA SER A 211 7.74 28.20 14.71
C SER A 211 6.42 27.53 15.01
N ALA A 212 5.49 27.68 14.08
CA ALA A 212 4.14 27.17 14.20
C ALA A 212 3.62 26.68 12.85
N PHE A 213 2.65 25.77 12.93
CA PHE A 213 1.73 25.55 11.83
C PHE A 213 0.50 26.41 12.09
N VAL A 214 0.07 27.13 11.07
CA VAL A 214 -1.10 28.00 11.11
C VAL A 214 -2.03 27.58 10.01
N ARG A 215 -3.32 27.48 10.34
CA ARG A 215 -4.38 27.14 9.40
C ARG A 215 -5.49 28.17 9.47
N PHE A 216 -5.93 28.63 8.30
CA PHE A 216 -7.09 29.48 8.14
C PHE A 216 -8.15 28.81 7.29
N LYS A 217 -9.41 29.05 7.67
CA LYS A 217 -10.55 28.61 6.87
C LYS A 217 -10.64 29.35 5.55
N ALA A 218 -11.25 28.69 4.55
CA ALA A 218 -11.55 29.33 3.28
C ALA A 218 -12.40 30.59 3.49
N GLY A 219 -12.01 31.69 2.85
CA GLY A 219 -12.68 33.00 2.96
C GLY A 219 -12.26 33.83 4.17
N SER A 220 -11.40 33.33 5.06
CA SER A 220 -10.84 34.15 6.15
C SER A 220 -10.01 35.32 5.61
N VAL A 221 -9.97 36.40 6.38
CA VAL A 221 -9.21 37.61 6.09
C VAL A 221 -8.43 38.01 7.34
N GLU A 222 -7.16 38.30 7.17
CA GLU A 222 -6.38 39.04 8.16
C GLU A 222 -6.40 40.53 7.77
N PRO A 223 -6.96 41.41 8.63
CA PRO A 223 -6.86 42.85 8.44
C PRO A 223 -5.40 43.29 8.33
N ALA A 224 -5.15 44.46 7.74
CA ALA A 224 -3.84 45.09 7.76
C ALA A 224 -3.25 45.08 9.17
N HIS A 225 -2.06 44.49 9.30
CA HIS A 225 -1.35 44.37 10.56
C HIS A 225 0.16 44.31 10.32
N HIS A 226 0.91 44.46 11.41
CA HIS A 226 2.35 44.25 11.43
C HIS A 226 2.78 43.48 12.69
N HIS A 227 4.02 43.00 12.66
CA HIS A 227 4.68 42.25 13.74
C HIS A 227 5.97 42.96 14.17
N THR A 228 6.38 42.78 15.43
CA THR A 228 7.69 43.29 15.90
C THR A 228 8.84 42.57 15.22
N PHE A 229 8.68 41.26 14.97
CA PHE A 229 9.70 40.43 14.35
C PHE A 229 9.32 40.09 12.92
N GLY A 230 10.33 40.00 12.05
CA GLY A 230 10.13 39.48 10.71
C GLY A 230 9.83 37.98 10.76
N HIS A 231 9.10 37.49 9.77
CA HIS A 231 8.72 36.08 9.73
C HIS A 231 8.86 35.49 8.32
N ASP A 232 9.24 34.22 8.32
CA ASP A 232 9.29 33.34 7.17
C ASP A 232 8.00 32.53 7.10
N LEU A 233 7.40 32.37 5.92
CA LEU A 233 6.32 31.40 5.74
C LEU A 233 6.51 30.55 4.48
N VAL A 234 6.04 29.30 4.55
CA VAL A 234 5.89 28.40 3.40
C VAL A 234 4.47 27.83 3.39
N VAL A 235 3.78 27.93 2.26
CA VAL A 235 2.44 27.36 2.09
C VAL A 235 2.54 25.84 1.92
N ILE A 236 1.78 25.09 2.71
CA ILE A 236 1.77 23.63 2.71
C ILE A 236 0.53 23.11 1.99
N GLU A 237 -0.60 23.79 2.18
CA GLU A 237 -1.89 23.45 1.59
C GLU A 237 -2.66 24.74 1.29
N GLY A 238 -3.49 24.71 0.25
CA GLY A 238 -4.38 25.81 -0.12
C GLY A 238 -3.70 26.97 -0.86
N LYS A 239 -4.37 28.12 -0.82
CA LYS A 239 -3.99 29.32 -1.57
C LYS A 239 -4.38 30.59 -0.80
N LYS A 240 -3.43 31.52 -0.70
CA LYS A 240 -3.62 32.83 -0.06
C LYS A 240 -3.05 33.96 -0.89
N THR A 241 -3.62 35.16 -0.75
CA THR A 241 -3.03 36.40 -1.27
C THR A 241 -2.53 37.24 -0.11
N VAL A 242 -1.31 37.74 -0.21
CA VAL A 242 -0.71 38.67 0.72
C VAL A 242 -0.46 40.00 0.01
N TRP A 243 -0.99 41.08 0.57
CA TRP A 243 -0.69 42.44 0.14
C TRP A 243 0.27 43.07 1.13
N ASN A 244 1.50 43.35 0.72
CA ASN A 244 2.42 44.16 1.50
C ASN A 244 2.09 45.64 1.22
N LEU A 245 1.40 46.29 2.16
CA LEU A 245 0.92 47.65 2.01
C LEU A 245 2.05 48.68 2.16
N SER A 246 3.08 48.35 2.95
CA SER A 246 4.29 49.17 3.07
C SER A 246 5.02 49.32 1.74
N LYS A 247 5.10 48.24 0.95
CA LYS A 247 5.82 48.20 -0.33
C LYS A 247 4.93 48.31 -1.56
N LYS A 248 3.61 48.22 -1.39
CA LYS A 248 2.61 48.16 -2.47
C LYS A 248 2.84 46.96 -3.41
N GLU A 249 3.17 45.82 -2.82
CA GLU A 249 3.40 44.57 -3.52
C GLU A 249 2.29 43.57 -3.20
N ARG A 250 2.01 42.67 -4.15
CA ARG A 250 1.02 41.61 -4.03
C ARG A 250 1.66 40.27 -4.33
N PHE A 251 1.38 39.29 -3.49
CA PHE A 251 1.87 37.93 -3.62
C PHE A 251 0.68 36.97 -3.57
N ASP A 252 0.42 36.28 -4.68
CA ASP A 252 -0.54 35.17 -4.74
C ASP A 252 0.22 33.87 -4.50
N LEU A 253 0.13 33.33 -3.27
CA LEU A 253 0.90 32.19 -2.80
C LEU A 253 0.10 30.90 -2.90
N THR A 254 0.75 29.85 -3.39
CA THR A 254 0.24 28.48 -3.53
C THR A 254 1.20 27.47 -2.88
N VAL A 255 0.83 26.19 -2.85
CA VAL A 255 1.62 25.12 -2.22
C VAL A 255 3.09 25.15 -2.66
N GLY A 256 4.00 25.26 -1.69
CA GLY A 256 5.45 25.32 -1.90
C GLY A 256 6.02 26.73 -1.99
N ASP A 257 5.20 27.76 -2.17
CA ASP A 257 5.67 29.15 -2.23
C ASP A 257 6.13 29.63 -0.86
N TYR A 258 7.22 30.41 -0.87
CA TYR A 258 7.84 31.03 0.29
C TYR A 258 7.68 32.55 0.25
N LEU A 259 7.39 33.16 1.40
CA LEU A 259 7.39 34.61 1.56
C LEU A 259 8.06 34.99 2.89
N PHE A 260 9.00 35.93 2.81
CA PHE A 260 9.54 36.63 3.98
C PHE A 260 8.87 37.99 4.13
N THR A 261 8.30 38.25 5.30
CA THR A 261 7.79 39.57 5.67
C THR A 261 8.73 40.20 6.70
N PRO A 262 9.41 41.32 6.37
CA PRO A 262 10.25 42.04 7.32
C PRO A 262 9.47 42.57 8.54
N ALA A 263 10.19 42.74 9.65
CA ALA A 263 9.67 43.39 10.84
C ALA A 263 9.07 44.77 10.52
N GLY A 264 7.88 45.05 11.03
CA GLY A 264 7.18 46.33 10.84
C GLY A 264 6.56 46.56 9.46
N ASP A 265 6.71 45.66 8.48
CA ASP A 265 5.98 45.76 7.23
C ASP A 265 4.49 45.48 7.48
N VAL A 266 3.63 46.42 7.07
CA VAL A 266 2.17 46.29 7.19
C VAL A 266 1.67 45.46 6.03
N HIS A 267 0.91 44.41 6.33
CA HIS A 267 0.36 43.52 5.32
C HIS A 267 -1.06 43.06 5.65
N ARG A 268 -1.80 42.72 4.59
CA ARG A 268 -3.16 42.19 4.64
C ARG A 268 -3.17 40.82 3.96
N VAL A 269 -4.03 39.92 4.40
CA VAL A 269 -4.10 38.56 3.83
C VAL A 269 -5.54 38.14 3.57
N GLN A 270 -5.76 37.46 2.44
CA GLN A 270 -7.00 36.73 2.14
C GLN A 270 -6.69 35.27 1.87
N TYR A 271 -7.50 34.39 2.44
CA TYR A 271 -7.45 32.94 2.24
C TYR A 271 -8.55 32.52 1.27
N HIS A 272 -8.17 32.01 0.10
CA HIS A 272 -9.14 31.63 -0.95
C HIS A 272 -9.65 30.21 -0.75
N GLU A 273 -8.85 29.37 -0.10
CA GLU A 273 -9.12 27.98 0.24
C GLU A 273 -8.76 27.73 1.71
N GLU A 274 -9.13 26.55 2.24
CA GLU A 274 -8.53 26.08 3.50
C GLU A 274 -7.01 26.07 3.31
N THR A 275 -6.31 26.90 4.07
CA THR A 275 -4.89 27.14 3.82
C THR A 275 -4.11 26.84 5.08
N GLU A 276 -3.10 25.98 4.96
CA GLU A 276 -2.12 25.70 6.00
C GLU A 276 -0.74 26.16 5.56
N PHE A 277 -0.02 26.82 6.46
CA PHE A 277 1.36 27.23 6.24
C PHE A 277 2.21 27.01 7.49
N PHE A 278 3.50 26.76 7.26
CA PHE A 278 4.51 26.80 8.31
C PHE A 278 5.05 28.21 8.39
N ILE A 279 5.10 28.78 9.60
CA ILE A 279 5.63 30.11 9.87
C ILE A 279 6.70 30.04 10.95
N LYS A 280 7.75 30.85 10.79
CA LYS A 280 8.89 30.95 11.71
C LYS A 280 9.24 32.41 11.95
N TRP A 281 9.50 32.77 13.20
CA TRP A 281 9.91 34.12 13.61
C TRP A 281 10.76 34.03 14.88
N ASP A 282 11.39 35.14 15.26
CA ASP A 282 12.13 35.25 16.51
C ASP A 282 11.26 35.85 17.63
N GLY A 283 11.49 35.45 18.87
CA GLY A 283 10.80 36.02 20.02
C GLY A 283 9.33 35.60 20.19
N HIS A 284 8.58 36.42 20.92
CA HIS A 284 7.17 36.15 21.22
C HIS A 284 6.27 36.47 20.03
N TRP A 285 5.16 35.73 19.90
CA TRP A 285 4.12 36.07 18.93
C TRP A 285 3.44 37.37 19.33
N ASP A 286 3.37 38.31 18.39
CA ASP A 286 2.60 39.53 18.48
C ASP A 286 1.89 39.81 17.16
N MET A 287 0.88 40.66 17.20
CA MET A 287 0.21 41.15 16.00
C MET A 287 -0.48 42.46 16.34
N PHE A 288 -0.16 43.52 15.60
CA PHE A 288 -0.72 44.85 15.78
C PHE A 288 -1.61 45.18 14.59
N PHE A 289 -2.92 45.27 14.83
CA PHE A 289 -3.87 45.62 13.77
C PHE A 289 -3.81 47.12 13.45
N ASP A 290 -3.61 47.42 12.16
CA ASP A 290 -3.61 48.76 11.58
C ASP A 290 -4.96 49.12 10.93
N GLU A 291 -5.87 48.15 10.79
CA GLU A 291 -7.26 48.36 10.37
C GLU A 291 -8.22 47.33 10.98
N ASP A 292 -9.53 47.59 10.90
CA ASP A 292 -10.56 46.64 11.28
C ASP A 292 -10.96 45.67 10.14
N LEU A 293 -11.60 44.56 10.51
CA LEU A 293 -11.97 43.49 9.58
C LEU A 293 -12.96 43.93 8.47
N GLU A 294 -13.87 44.85 8.76
CA GLU A 294 -14.85 45.32 7.76
C GLU A 294 -14.18 46.24 6.73
N THR A 295 -13.23 47.07 7.18
CA THR A 295 -12.36 47.84 6.29
C THR A 295 -11.53 46.93 5.38
N ALA A 296 -10.95 45.86 5.93
CA ALA A 296 -10.17 44.88 5.18
C ALA A 296 -10.99 44.20 4.06
N LYS A 297 -12.19 43.70 4.39
CA LYS A 297 -13.09 43.04 3.42
C LYS A 297 -13.48 43.98 2.28
N LYS A 298 -13.87 45.22 2.58
CA LYS A 298 -14.23 46.22 1.56
C LYS A 298 -13.07 46.55 0.62
N ALA A 299 -11.84 46.61 1.16
CA ALA A 299 -10.65 46.87 0.35
C ALA A 299 -10.40 45.72 -0.67
N ILE A 300 -10.57 44.47 -0.23
CA ILE A 300 -10.41 43.27 -1.06
C ILE A 300 -11.51 43.18 -2.13
N GLU A 301 -12.77 43.45 -1.77
CA GLU A 301 -13.90 43.46 -2.72
C GLU A 301 -13.67 44.49 -3.82
N LYS A 302 -13.28 45.71 -3.44
CA LYS A 302 -13.01 46.80 -4.39
C LYS A 302 -11.86 46.47 -5.35
N GLU A 303 -10.84 45.73 -4.92
CA GLU A 303 -9.75 45.31 -5.80
C GLU A 303 -10.22 44.21 -6.78
N SER A 304 -11.04 43.26 -6.29
CA SER A 304 -11.60 42.18 -7.11
C SER A 304 -12.48 42.71 -8.26
N GLU A 305 -13.20 43.81 -8.03
CA GLU A 305 -14.00 44.51 -9.06
C GLU A 305 -13.15 45.25 -10.10
N ASN A 306 -11.96 45.72 -9.73
CA ASN A 306 -11.09 46.52 -10.59
C ASN A 306 -10.05 45.71 -11.37
N GLY A 307 -9.97 44.39 -11.13
CA GLY A 307 -8.98 43.49 -11.70
C GLY A 307 -7.56 43.69 -11.11
N PRO A 308 -6.67 42.69 -11.19
CA PRO A 308 -5.29 42.85 -10.75
C PRO A 308 -4.61 43.95 -11.58
N LYS A 309 -4.07 44.97 -10.91
CA LYS A 309 -3.24 46.01 -11.53
C LYS A 309 -1.81 45.52 -11.74
#